data_AF-A0A561DEI4-F1
#
_entry.id   AF-A0A561DEI4-F1
#
_cell.length_a   1.000
_cell.length_b   1.000
_cell.length_c   1.000
_cell.angle_alpha   90.00
_cell.angle_beta   90.00
_cell.angle_gamma   90.00
#
_symmetry.space_group_name_H-M   'P 1'
#
loop_
_entity.id
_entity.type
_entity.pdbx_description
1 polymer ?
#
loop_
_entity_poly.entity_id
_entity_poly.type
_entity_poly.pdbx_seq_one_letter_code
_entity_poly.pdbx_strand_id
1 'polypeptide(L)'
;MSWLKKMFITLMFSLTLAAGLFIGFFGPVLFQEGNPIPLLVSILKLKTTDSNYVQFLNSEKQSMYLAANQGKNPLFEVKEFMKSKGWKFEEQMGSGLIFLKDENEAIVLTRQYSKYFVIWDVSKSVVR
;
A
#
# COMPACT_ATOMS: atom_id res chain seq x y z
N MET A 1 -1.64 32.61 36.96
CA MET A 1 -1.36 32.12 35.59
C MET A 1 -1.78 33.20 34.60
N SER A 2 -0.87 33.74 33.77
CA SER A 2 -1.23 34.77 32.78
C SER A 2 -2.26 34.23 31.78
N TRP A 3 -3.09 35.12 31.22
CA TRP A 3 -4.11 34.75 30.24
C TRP A 3 -3.54 33.98 29.04
N LEU A 4 -2.36 34.39 28.56
CA LEU A 4 -1.60 33.70 27.52
C LEU A 4 -1.27 32.24 27.89
N LYS A 5 -0.85 31.99 29.14
CA LYS A 5 -0.54 30.62 29.60
C LYS A 5 -1.79 29.74 29.65
N LYS A 6 -2.92 30.28 30.07
CA LYS A 6 -4.21 29.54 30.06
C LYS A 6 -4.62 29.19 28.63
N MET A 7 -4.54 30.14 27.71
CA MET A 7 -4.85 29.93 26.29
C MET A 7 -3.96 28.85 25.67
N PHE A 8 -2.65 28.88 25.95
CA PHE A 8 -1.73 27.86 25.45
C PHE A 8 -2.05 26.46 25.98
N ILE A 9 -2.37 26.33 27.28
CA ILE A 9 -2.74 25.04 27.89
C ILE A 9 -4.04 24.52 27.27
N THR A 10 -5.06 25.36 27.11
CA THR A 10 -6.32 24.98 26.47
C THR A 10 -6.11 24.51 25.03
N LEU A 11 -5.27 25.21 24.26
CA LEU A 11 -4.93 24.82 22.89
C LEU A 11 -4.24 23.45 22.83
N MET A 12 -3.24 23.22 23.69
CA MET A 12 -2.54 21.94 23.77
C MET A 12 -3.48 20.81 24.15
N PHE A 13 -4.34 21.01 25.15
CA PHE A 13 -5.33 20.01 25.54
C PHE A 13 -6.31 19.70 24.39
N SER A 14 -6.82 20.73 23.72
CA SER A 14 -7.70 20.56 22.56
C SER A 14 -7.01 19.80 21.43
N LEU A 15 -5.73 20.06 21.17
CA LEU A 15 -4.97 19.39 20.13
C LEU A 15 -4.75 17.91 20.46
N THR A 16 -4.39 17.61 21.71
CA THR A 16 -4.24 16.22 22.19
C THR A 16 -5.56 15.46 22.10
N LEU A 17 -6.67 16.08 22.50
CA LEU A 17 -8.00 15.47 22.42
C LEU A 17 -8.41 15.19 20.97
N ALA A 18 -8.19 16.15 20.07
CA ALA A 18 -8.47 15.99 18.65
C ALA A 18 -7.60 14.88 18.02
N ALA A 19 -6.30 14.83 18.35
CA ALA A 19 -5.41 13.77 17.88
C ALA A 19 -5.83 12.39 18.40
N GLY A 20 -6.22 12.28 19.68
CA GLY A 20 -6.72 11.04 20.27
C GLY A 20 -7.99 10.54 19.59
N LEU A 21 -8.96 11.43 19.34
CA LEU A 21 -10.17 11.09 18.58
C LEU A 21 -9.83 10.67 17.15
N PHE A 22 -8.94 11.41 16.48
CA PHE A 22 -8.52 11.08 15.11
C PHE A 22 -7.89 9.69 15.03
N ILE A 23 -6.95 9.36 15.92
CA ILE A 23 -6.32 8.03 15.97
C ILE A 23 -7.35 6.97 16.37
N GLY A 24 -8.28 7.25 17.28
CA GLY A 24 -9.33 6.31 17.67
C GLY A 24 -10.26 5.92 16.51
N PHE A 25 -10.70 6.91 15.71
CA PHE A 25 -11.60 6.67 14.58
C PHE A 25 -10.89 6.13 13.33
N PHE A 26 -9.72 6.68 12.99
CA PHE A 26 -9.02 6.38 11.73
C PHE A 26 -7.83 5.44 11.89
N GLY A 27 -7.39 5.16 13.12
CA GLY A 27 -6.26 4.28 13.41
C GLY A 27 -6.37 2.91 12.73
N PRO A 28 -7.49 2.18 12.85
CA PRO A 28 -7.63 0.87 12.20
C PRO A 28 -7.39 0.92 10.69
N VAL A 29 -7.81 1.99 10.01
CA VAL A 29 -7.62 2.18 8.57
C VAL A 29 -6.16 2.56 8.25
N LEU A 30 -5.58 3.47 9.03
CA LEU A 30 -4.20 3.93 8.82
C LEU A 30 -3.17 2.83 9.07
N PHE A 31 -3.41 2.00 10.08
CA PHE A 31 -2.49 0.95 10.52
C PHE A 31 -2.87 -0.44 9.98
N GLN A 32 -3.83 -0.55 9.06
CA GLN A 32 -4.24 -1.81 8.44
C GLN A 32 -3.06 -2.56 7.81
N GLU A 33 -2.12 -1.81 7.22
CA GLU A 33 -0.93 -2.33 6.56
C GLU A 33 0.31 -2.35 7.48
N GLY A 34 0.10 -2.18 8.80
CA GLY A 34 1.17 -2.02 9.77
C GLY A 34 1.64 -0.58 9.87
N ASN A 35 2.94 -0.32 9.62
CA ASN A 35 3.48 1.03 9.68
C ASN A 35 2.98 1.87 8.48
N PRO A 36 2.24 2.98 8.69
CA PRO A 36 1.70 3.80 7.60
C PRO A 36 2.75 4.63 6.87
N ILE A 37 3.92 4.86 7.48
CA ILE A 37 4.91 5.82 6.95
C ILE A 37 5.47 5.39 5.58
N PRO A 38 5.94 4.13 5.36
CA PRO A 38 6.42 3.71 4.04
C PRO A 38 5.35 3.82 2.95
N LEU A 39 4.09 3.54 3.30
CA LEU A 39 2.97 3.62 2.38
C LEU A 39 2.65 5.07 2.01
N LEU A 40 2.65 5.99 2.98
CA LEU A 40 2.46 7.42 2.75
C LEU A 40 3.54 7.99 1.81
N VAL A 41 4.82 7.65 2.06
CA VAL A 41 5.94 8.04 1.21
C VAL A 41 5.76 7.50 -0.21
N SER A 42 5.28 6.26 -0.34
CA SER A 42 5.05 5.63 -1.65
C SER A 42 3.87 6.26 -2.40
N ILE A 43 2.82 6.67 -1.70
CA ILE A 43 1.71 7.46 -2.27
C ILE A 43 2.23 8.79 -2.81
N LEU A 44 3.06 9.50 -2.04
CA LEU A 44 3.65 10.76 -2.47
C LEU A 44 4.51 10.54 -3.72
N LYS A 45 5.37 9.51 -3.71
CA LYS A 45 6.21 9.16 -4.87
C LYS A 45 5.37 8.83 -6.10
N LEU A 46 4.32 8.04 -5.99
CA LEU A 46 3.40 7.74 -7.10
C LEU A 46 2.71 8.98 -7.66
N LYS A 47 2.39 9.97 -6.81
CA LYS A 47 1.72 11.19 -7.25
C LYS A 47 2.67 12.21 -7.88
N THR A 48 3.95 12.17 -7.54
CA THR A 48 4.95 13.14 -8.02
C THR A 48 5.85 12.60 -9.12
N THR A 49 5.79 11.30 -9.40
CA THR A 49 6.58 10.64 -10.46
C THR A 49 5.65 9.96 -11.45
N ASP A 50 6.08 9.81 -12.70
CA ASP A 50 5.34 9.07 -13.75
C ASP A 50 5.46 7.54 -13.59
N SER A 51 5.61 7.07 -12.35
CA SER A 51 5.73 5.65 -12.05
C SER A 51 4.36 5.02 -11.91
N ASN A 52 4.15 3.89 -12.58
CA ASN A 52 2.88 3.15 -12.49
C ASN A 52 2.73 2.42 -11.15
N TYR A 53 3.84 2.04 -10.51
CA TYR A 53 3.86 1.38 -9.21
C TYR A 53 5.16 1.64 -8.43
N VAL A 54 5.09 1.56 -7.09
CA VAL A 54 6.22 1.75 -6.19
C VAL A 54 6.29 0.60 -5.18
N GLN A 55 7.48 0.03 -5.00
CA GLN A 55 7.75 -0.90 -3.91
C GLN A 55 7.85 -0.14 -2.58
N PHE A 56 7.05 -0.53 -1.59
CA PHE A 56 7.05 0.12 -0.27
C PHE A 56 7.49 -0.81 0.87
N LEU A 57 7.52 -2.12 0.62
CA LEU A 57 8.05 -3.12 1.55
C LEU A 57 8.89 -4.15 0.79
N ASN A 58 10.09 -4.43 1.32
CA ASN A 58 10.96 -5.51 0.83
C ASN A 58 11.50 -6.27 2.05
N SER A 59 10.88 -7.41 2.36
CA SER A 59 11.30 -8.27 3.46
C SER A 59 12.07 -9.48 2.91
N GLU A 60 12.50 -10.41 3.76
CA GLU A 60 13.11 -11.67 3.31
C GLU A 60 12.11 -12.60 2.61
N LYS A 61 10.82 -12.50 2.93
CA LYS A 61 9.78 -13.42 2.46
C LYS A 61 8.92 -12.83 1.35
N GLN A 62 8.64 -11.54 1.42
CA GLN A 62 7.65 -10.86 0.57
C GLN A 62 8.11 -9.47 0.15
N SER A 63 7.71 -9.10 -1.05
CA SER A 63 7.81 -7.75 -1.61
C SER A 63 6.41 -7.19 -1.83
N MET A 64 6.13 -5.99 -1.33
CA MET A 64 4.84 -5.31 -1.51
C MET A 64 4.99 -4.04 -2.31
N TYR A 65 4.00 -3.82 -3.17
CA TYR A 65 3.96 -2.74 -4.13
C TYR A 65 2.61 -2.01 -4.06
N LEU A 66 2.64 -0.74 -4.44
CA LEU A 66 1.49 0.16 -4.49
C LEU A 66 1.36 0.72 -5.92
N ALA A 67 0.16 0.72 -6.50
CA ALA A 67 -0.16 1.34 -7.80
C ALA A 67 -1.36 2.24 -7.65
N ALA A 68 -1.45 3.19 -8.58
CA ALA A 68 -2.67 3.93 -8.81
C ALA A 68 -3.77 3.00 -9.36
N ASN A 69 -4.98 3.12 -8.81
CA ASN A 69 -6.16 2.49 -9.37
C ASN A 69 -6.70 3.36 -10.51
N GLN A 70 -6.27 3.09 -11.75
CA GLN A 70 -6.69 3.86 -12.93
C GLN A 70 -8.05 3.42 -13.51
N GLY A 71 -8.83 2.61 -12.79
CA GLY A 71 -10.23 2.29 -13.10
C GLY A 71 -10.47 1.35 -14.28
N LYS A 72 -9.56 1.26 -15.28
CA LYS A 72 -9.74 0.36 -16.44
C LYS A 72 -9.13 -1.03 -16.24
N ASN A 73 -7.99 -1.13 -15.57
CA ASN A 73 -7.38 -2.42 -15.23
C ASN A 73 -6.32 -2.24 -14.12
N PRO A 74 -6.70 -2.18 -12.84
CA PRO A 74 -5.76 -2.02 -11.72
C PRO A 74 -4.78 -3.19 -11.54
N LEU A 75 -4.95 -4.27 -12.32
CA LEU A 75 -4.12 -5.46 -12.32
C LEU A 75 -3.15 -5.47 -13.51
N PHE A 76 -3.21 -4.47 -14.39
CA PHE A 76 -2.36 -4.39 -15.57
C PHE A 76 -0.88 -4.31 -15.18
N GLU A 77 -0.56 -3.46 -14.21
CA GLU A 77 0.79 -3.26 -13.70
C GLU A 77 1.35 -4.56 -13.10
N VAL A 78 0.50 -5.34 -12.42
CA VAL A 78 0.88 -6.63 -11.85
C VAL A 78 1.21 -7.64 -12.93
N LYS A 79 0.37 -7.73 -13.97
CA LYS A 79 0.56 -8.65 -15.10
C LYS A 79 1.81 -8.28 -15.90
N GLU A 80 2.04 -7.00 -16.19
CA GLU A 80 3.24 -6.54 -16.90
C GLU A 80 4.51 -6.73 -16.06
N PHE A 81 4.44 -6.50 -14.75
CA PHE A 81 5.55 -6.77 -13.84
C PHE A 81 5.94 -8.25 -13.86
N MET A 82 4.98 -9.16 -13.70
CA MET A 82 5.24 -10.60 -13.73
C MET A 82 5.73 -11.09 -15.09
N LYS A 83 5.14 -10.58 -16.18
CA LYS A 83 5.58 -10.83 -17.56
C LYS A 83 7.03 -10.42 -17.79
N SER A 84 7.45 -9.26 -17.27
CA SER A 84 8.84 -8.80 -17.35
C SER A 84 9.84 -9.73 -16.66
N LYS A 85 9.34 -10.59 -15.75
CA LYS A 85 10.10 -11.61 -15.01
C LYS A 85 10.00 -13.01 -15.64
N GLY A 86 9.35 -13.12 -16.80
CA GLY A 86 9.16 -14.36 -17.54
C GLY A 86 7.99 -15.22 -17.05
N TRP A 87 7.12 -14.68 -16.21
CA TRP A 87 5.91 -15.38 -15.76
C TRP A 87 4.75 -15.12 -16.71
N LYS A 88 3.98 -16.16 -17.04
CA LYS A 88 2.80 -16.07 -17.87
C LYS A 88 1.55 -16.07 -16.99
N PHE A 89 0.65 -15.10 -17.19
CA PHE A 89 -0.63 -15.07 -16.50
C PHE A 89 -1.49 -16.26 -16.96
N GLU A 90 -2.00 -17.02 -16.00
CA GLU A 90 -2.88 -18.16 -16.25
C GLU A 90 -4.33 -17.76 -15.96
N GLU A 91 -4.64 -17.47 -14.69
CA GLU A 91 -5.99 -17.13 -14.27
C GLU A 91 -6.03 -16.24 -13.02
N GLN A 92 -7.24 -15.80 -12.65
CA GLN A 92 -7.51 -15.02 -11.45
C GLN A 92 -8.52 -15.74 -10.56
N MET A 93 -8.13 -15.99 -9.32
CA MET A 93 -8.99 -16.56 -8.28
C MET A 93 -9.24 -15.52 -7.18
N GLY A 94 -10.39 -14.85 -7.23
CA GLY A 94 -10.72 -13.76 -6.31
C GLY A 94 -9.70 -12.62 -6.43
N SER A 95 -8.92 -12.40 -5.38
CA SER A 95 -7.85 -11.40 -5.37
C SER A 95 -6.46 -11.95 -5.70
N GLY A 96 -6.34 -13.26 -5.89
CA GLY A 96 -5.11 -13.93 -6.30
C GLY A 96 -4.98 -14.00 -7.82
N LEU A 97 -3.81 -13.62 -8.33
CA LEU A 97 -3.42 -13.80 -9.73
C LEU A 97 -2.42 -14.95 -9.82
N ILE A 98 -2.76 -15.96 -10.61
CA ILE A 98 -1.96 -17.16 -10.78
C ILE A 98 -1.12 -17.00 -12.05
N PHE A 99 0.17 -17.30 -11.93
CA PHE A 99 1.13 -17.23 -13.01
C PHE A 99 1.95 -18.52 -13.10
N LEU A 100 2.30 -18.91 -14.32
CA LEU A 100 3.10 -20.08 -14.61
C LEU A 100 4.44 -19.70 -15.24
N LYS A 101 5.49 -20.41 -14.84
CA LYS A 101 6.81 -20.34 -15.46
C LYS A 101 7.44 -21.73 -15.38
N ASP A 102 7.57 -22.37 -16.54
CA ASP A 102 7.95 -23.78 -16.66
C ASP A 102 6.96 -24.67 -15.87
N GLU A 103 7.44 -25.44 -14.88
CA GLU A 103 6.62 -26.27 -13.98
C GLU A 103 6.27 -25.57 -12.65
N ASN A 104 6.61 -24.28 -12.51
CA ASN A 104 6.39 -23.54 -11.27
C ASN A 104 5.15 -22.65 -11.36
N GLU A 105 4.43 -22.56 -10.25
CA GLU A 105 3.31 -21.65 -10.04
C GLU A 105 3.70 -20.51 -9.10
N ALA A 106 3.28 -19.30 -9.42
CA ALA A 106 3.37 -18.13 -8.56
C ALA A 106 2.00 -17.49 -8.36
N ILE A 107 1.71 -17.12 -7.13
CA ILE A 107 0.50 -16.40 -6.76
C ILE A 107 0.89 -14.98 -6.36
N VAL A 108 0.25 -13.99 -6.97
CA VAL A 108 0.33 -12.59 -6.56
C VAL A 108 -1.00 -12.20 -5.94
N LEU A 109 -0.99 -11.84 -4.66
CA LEU A 109 -2.20 -11.40 -3.97
C LEU A 109 -2.37 -9.90 -4.17
N THR A 110 -3.59 -9.49 -4.46
CA THR A 110 -3.96 -8.09 -4.63
C THR A 110 -4.98 -7.68 -3.57
N ARG A 111 -4.96 -6.41 -3.15
CA ARG A 111 -5.97 -5.86 -2.24
C ARG A 111 -6.18 -4.39 -2.51
N GLN A 112 -7.44 -3.98 -2.48
CA GLN A 112 -7.79 -2.56 -2.60
C GLN A 112 -7.45 -1.84 -1.29
N TYR A 113 -6.49 -0.91 -1.35
CA TYR A 113 -6.14 -0.07 -0.20
C TYR A 113 -7.08 1.14 -0.08
N SER A 114 -7.40 1.77 -1.21
CA SER A 114 -8.41 2.83 -1.27
C SER A 114 -9.03 2.88 -2.67
N LYS A 115 -10.00 3.77 -2.88
CA LYS A 115 -10.54 4.01 -4.22
C LYS A 115 -9.49 4.45 -5.25
N TYR A 116 -8.34 4.94 -4.80
CA TYR A 116 -7.26 5.44 -5.65
C TYR A 116 -6.06 4.51 -5.76
N PHE A 117 -5.97 3.48 -4.91
CA PHE A 117 -4.75 2.70 -4.79
C PHE A 117 -5.03 1.22 -4.55
N VAL A 118 -4.23 0.39 -5.21
CA VAL A 118 -4.19 -1.06 -5.02
C VAL A 118 -2.81 -1.45 -4.50
N ILE A 119 -2.78 -2.41 -3.59
CA ILE A 119 -1.57 -3.04 -3.10
C ILE A 119 -1.52 -4.46 -3.67
N TRP A 120 -0.33 -4.92 -4.02
CA TRP A 120 -0.10 -6.32 -4.31
C TRP A 120 1.21 -6.79 -3.68
N ASP A 121 1.21 -8.05 -3.30
CA ASP A 121 2.34 -8.73 -2.69
C ASP A 121 2.74 -9.96 -3.50
N VAL A 122 4.04 -10.15 -3.60
CA VAL A 122 4.66 -11.25 -4.31
C VAL A 122 5.74 -11.87 -3.43
N SER A 123 5.76 -13.20 -3.39
CA SER A 123 6.81 -13.94 -2.68
C SER A 123 8.18 -13.58 -3.25
N LYS A 124 9.17 -13.38 -2.38
CA LYS A 124 10.52 -13.01 -2.82
C LYS A 124 11.17 -14.11 -3.67
N SER A 125 10.78 -15.37 -3.49
CA SER A 125 11.25 -16.49 -4.32
C SER A 125 10.85 -16.37 -5.79
N VAL A 126 9.75 -15.65 -6.08
CA VAL A 126 9.18 -15.48 -7.43
C VAL A 126 9.86 -14.36 -8.23
N VAL A 127 10.36 -13.35 -7.52
CA VAL A 127 10.92 -12.12 -8.12
C VAL A 127 12.45 -12.00 -8.01
N ARG A 128 13.11 -12.97 -7.39
CA ARG A 128 14.57 -13.04 -7.24
C ARG A 128 15.27 -13.28 -8.57
#